data_AF-A0A8C2HMK9-F1
#
_entry.id   AF-A0A8C2HMK9-F1
#
_cell.length_a   1.000
_cell.length_b   1.000
_cell.length_c   1.000
_cell.angle_alpha   90.00
_cell.angle_beta   90.00
_cell.angle_gamma   90.00
#
_symmetry.space_group_name_H-M   'P 1'
#
loop_
_entity.id
_entity.type
_entity.pdbx_description
1 polymer ?
#
loop_
_entity_poly.entity_id
_entity_poly.type
_entity_poly.pdbx_seq_one_letter_code
_entity_poly.pdbx_strand_id
1 'polypeptide(L)'
;VRQRGSSGRSQLKRLLIRKLPPVLAIQLKRFDYDWERVANSRYRLVGVLVHSGQASGGHYYSYVMQRHGNSSDGQKDRWYKFDDGDVTDASVEST
;
A
#
# COMPACT_ATOMS: atom_id res chain seq x y z
N VAL A 1 18.67 47.46 -29.92
CA VAL A 1 17.45 47.54 -29.09
C VAL A 1 16.82 46.16 -29.00
N ARG A 2 16.76 45.58 -27.77
CA ARG A 2 15.81 44.55 -27.25
C ARG A 2 15.67 43.20 -28.01
N GLN A 3 15.49 42.02 -27.40
CA GLN A 3 15.25 41.65 -26.00
C GLN A 3 15.36 40.11 -25.78
N ARG A 4 15.80 39.78 -24.56
CA ARG A 4 15.31 38.73 -23.63
C ARG A 4 15.51 37.25 -23.97
N GLY A 5 16.44 36.66 -23.21
CA GLY A 5 16.42 35.25 -22.87
C GLY A 5 15.10 34.85 -22.21
N SER A 6 14.57 33.71 -22.64
CA SER A 6 13.42 33.06 -22.04
C SER A 6 13.85 32.38 -20.74
N SER A 7 13.72 33.10 -19.62
CA SER A 7 13.75 32.49 -18.29
C SER A 7 12.56 31.53 -18.18
N GLY A 8 12.82 30.23 -18.25
CA GLY A 8 11.81 29.19 -18.12
C GLY A 8 11.21 29.24 -16.71
N ARG A 9 9.95 29.67 -16.59
CA ARG A 9 9.21 29.57 -15.32
C ARG A 9 8.98 28.10 -14.99
N SER A 10 9.53 27.65 -13.86
CA SER A 10 9.19 26.34 -13.29
C SER A 10 7.71 26.31 -12.94
N GLN A 11 6.97 25.33 -13.47
CA GLN A 11 5.58 25.09 -13.13
C GLN A 11 5.47 23.88 -12.20
N LEU A 12 4.82 24.06 -11.05
CA LEU A 12 4.51 22.97 -10.14
C LEU A 12 3.37 22.13 -10.71
N LYS A 13 3.65 20.89 -11.12
CA LYS A 13 2.64 19.90 -11.46
C LYS A 13 2.30 19.07 -10.23
N ARG A 14 1.04 19.06 -9.83
CA ARG A 14 0.53 18.22 -8.72
C ARG A 14 -0.38 17.14 -9.30
N LEU A 15 -0.23 15.91 -8.81
CA LEU A 15 -1.17 14.83 -9.05
C LEU A 15 -2.19 14.79 -7.89
N LEU A 16 -3.48 14.68 -8.21
CA LEU A 16 -4.56 14.62 -7.22
C LEU A 16 -5.51 13.48 -7.58
N ILE A 17 -5.91 12.69 -6.58
CA ILE A 17 -6.97 11.68 -6.72
C ILE A 17 -8.28 12.32 -6.26
N ARG A 18 -9.20 12.61 -7.19
CA ARG A 18 -10.48 13.27 -6.89
C ARG A 18 -11.52 12.31 -6.30
N LYS A 19 -11.50 11.05 -6.74
CA LYS A 19 -12.39 9.99 -6.27
C LYS A 19 -11.55 8.77 -5.97
N LEU A 20 -11.75 8.23 -4.77
CA LEU A 20 -11.04 7.08 -4.25
C LEU A 20 -11.63 5.78 -4.81
N PRO A 21 -10.81 4.86 -5.36
CA PRO A 21 -11.31 3.58 -5.86
C PRO A 21 -11.73 2.68 -4.69
N PRO A 22 -12.72 1.79 -4.85
CA PRO A 22 -13.11 0.83 -3.81
C PRO A 22 -11.96 -0.09 -3.37
N VAL A 23 -10.99 -0.33 -4.25
CA VAL A 23 -9.76 -1.07 -3.98
C VAL A 23 -8.58 -0.18 -4.37
N LEU A 24 -7.72 0.13 -3.40
CA LEU A 24 -6.52 0.92 -3.59
C LEU A 24 -5.29 0.02 -3.49
N ALA A 25 -4.55 -0.11 -4.58
CA ALA A 25 -3.25 -0.78 -4.60
C ALA A 25 -2.14 0.27 -4.42
N ILE A 26 -1.41 0.19 -3.31
CA ILE A 26 -0.25 1.05 -3.05
C ILE A 26 1.01 0.22 -3.31
N GLN A 27 1.70 0.50 -4.40
CA GLN A 27 3.06 -0.01 -4.60
C GLN A 27 4.03 0.90 -3.87
N LEU A 28 4.52 0.45 -2.72
CA LEU A 28 5.55 1.16 -1.97
C LEU A 28 6.86 1.07 -2.77
N LYS A 29 7.27 2.19 -3.38
CA LYS A 29 8.68 2.36 -3.73
C LYS A 29 9.42 2.52 -2.40
N ARG A 30 10.45 1.71 -2.16
CA ARG A 30 11.22 1.65 -0.89
C ARG A 30 11.90 3.01 -0.60
N PHE A 31 11.13 3.98 -0.13
CA PHE A 31 11.52 5.34 0.20
C PHE A 31 10.68 5.82 1.38
N ASP A 32 11.28 6.68 2.20
CA ASP A 32 10.65 7.24 3.40
C ASP A 32 9.39 8.05 3.02
N TYR A 33 8.27 7.72 3.66
CA TYR A 33 6.99 8.40 3.47
C TYR A 33 6.60 9.12 4.76
N ASP A 34 6.50 10.45 4.69
CA ASP A 34 5.99 11.30 5.76
C ASP A 34 4.45 11.24 5.81
N TRP A 35 3.92 10.76 6.94
CA TRP A 35 2.51 10.44 7.14
C TRP A 35 1.65 11.63 7.60
N GLU A 36 2.25 12.79 7.89
CA GLU A 36 1.54 13.96 8.45
C GLU A 36 0.52 14.62 7.48
N ARG A 37 0.39 14.11 6.25
CA ARG A 37 -0.38 14.78 5.17
C ARG A 37 -1.67 14.07 4.71
N VAL A 38 -2.08 12.97 5.32
CA VAL A 38 -3.22 12.18 4.79
C VAL A 38 -4.55 12.60 5.41
N ALA A 39 -5.39 13.24 4.59
CA ALA A 39 -6.76 13.62 4.93
C ALA A 39 -7.69 12.39 5.12
N ASN A 40 -8.74 12.62 5.91
CA ASN A 40 -9.78 11.74 6.48
C ASN A 40 -10.43 10.64 5.59
N SER A 41 -9.64 9.81 4.91
CA SER A 41 -10.10 8.68 4.07
C SER A 41 -9.61 7.36 4.66
N ARG A 42 -10.51 6.59 5.26
CA ARG A 42 -10.17 5.31 5.90
C ARG A 42 -10.27 4.16 4.88
N TYR A 43 -9.18 3.42 4.72
CA TYR A 43 -9.17 2.11 4.07
C TYR A 43 -8.85 1.04 5.09
N ARG A 44 -9.37 -0.18 4.86
CA ARG A 44 -8.94 -1.37 5.61
C ARG A 44 -7.88 -2.10 4.79
N LEU A 45 -6.72 -2.33 5.38
CA LEU A 45 -5.69 -3.17 4.78
C LEU A 45 -6.18 -4.62 4.75
N VAL A 46 -6.12 -5.25 3.58
CA VAL A 46 -6.69 -6.59 3.36
C VAL A 46 -5.70 -7.58 2.78
N GLY A 47 -4.54 -7.08 2.34
CA GLY A 47 -3.45 -7.90 1.88
C GLY A 47 -2.16 -7.09 1.78
N VAL A 48 -1.04 -7.77 1.98
CA VAL A 48 0.32 -7.25 1.82
C VAL A 48 1.07 -8.24 0.96
N LEU A 49 1.57 -7.79 -0.20
CA LEU A 49 2.53 -8.55 -0.99
C LEU A 49 3.93 -8.15 -0.57
N VAL A 50 4.75 -9.14 -0.19
CA VAL A 50 6.12 -8.93 0.27
C VAL A 50 7.08 -9.49 -0.75
N HIS A 51 8.15 -8.73 -1.00
CA HIS A 51 9.31 -9.19 -1.75
C HIS A 51 10.53 -9.20 -0.83
N SER A 52 11.01 -10.38 -0.48
CA SER A 52 12.25 -10.59 0.26
C SER A 52 13.39 -10.82 -0.73
N GLY A 53 14.34 -9.88 -0.81
CA GLY A 53 15.49 -10.00 -1.72
C GLY A 53 15.92 -8.68 -2.35
N GLN A 54 16.79 -8.81 -3.35
CA GLN A 54 17.39 -7.71 -4.11
C GLN A 54 16.67 -7.50 -5.44
N ALA A 55 16.98 -6.40 -6.14
CA ALA A 55 16.38 -6.12 -7.44
C ALA A 55 16.65 -7.21 -8.50
N SER A 56 17.77 -7.94 -8.37
CA SER A 56 18.18 -9.03 -9.26
C SER A 56 17.48 -10.36 -8.96
N GLY A 57 16.85 -10.51 -7.80
CA GLY A 57 16.22 -11.75 -7.39
C GLY A 57 15.78 -11.75 -5.93
N GLY A 58 14.76 -12.54 -5.65
CA GLY A 58 14.17 -12.65 -4.33
C GLY A 58 12.97 -13.58 -4.35
N HIS A 59 12.23 -13.55 -3.25
CA HIS A 59 11.08 -14.40 -2.98
C HIS A 59 9.84 -13.56 -2.71
N TYR A 60 8.72 -13.95 -3.32
CA TYR A 60 7.44 -13.28 -3.13
C TYR A 60 6.53 -14.15 -2.27
N TYR A 61 5.95 -13.53 -1.25
CA TYR A 61 4.93 -14.15 -0.41
C TYR A 61 3.92 -13.08 -0.02
N SER A 62 2.75 -13.49 0.48
CA SER A 62 1.70 -12.53 0.82
C SER A 62 1.07 -12.80 2.17
N TYR A 63 0.61 -11.74 2.81
CA TYR A 63 -0.31 -11.81 3.94
C TYR A 63 -1.69 -11.41 3.44
N VAL A 64 -2.72 -12.20 3.71
CA VAL A 64 -4.09 -11.89 3.30
C VAL A 64 -5.01 -12.00 4.51
N MET A 65 -5.88 -11.01 4.67
CA MET A 65 -6.94 -11.03 5.67
C MET A 65 -8.12 -11.85 5.14
N GLN A 66 -8.43 -12.96 5.80
CA GLN A 66 -9.67 -13.69 5.55
C GLN A 66 -10.83 -12.90 6.16
N ARG A 67 -11.71 -12.41 5.30
CA ARG A 67 -12.95 -11.74 5.72
C ARG A 67 -14.00 -12.81 5.99
N HIS A 68 -14.39 -12.98 7.25
CA HIS A 68 -15.51 -13.85 7.56
C HIS A 68 -16.82 -13.15 7.19
N GLY A 69 -17.45 -13.59 6.10
CA GLY A 69 -18.80 -13.15 5.74
C GLY A 69 -19.81 -13.80 6.68
N ASN A 70 -20.50 -12.98 7.48
CA ASN A 70 -21.65 -13.36 8.32
C ASN A 70 -21.36 -14.37 9.46
N SER A 71 -20.24 -14.25 10.17
CA SER A 71 -20.14 -14.90 11.50
C SER A 71 -20.89 -14.06 12.52
N SER A 72 -22.05 -14.54 12.98
CA SER A 72 -22.78 -14.07 14.16
C SER A 72 -21.98 -14.14 15.47
N ASP A 73 -20.71 -14.54 15.41
CA ASP A 73 -19.91 -15.07 16.51
C ASP A 73 -18.64 -14.26 16.77
N GLY A 74 -18.71 -12.93 16.67
CA GLY A 74 -17.65 -12.00 17.12
C GLY A 74 -16.24 -12.27 16.55
N GLN A 75 -16.13 -13.06 15.48
CA GLN A 75 -14.88 -13.65 15.04
C GLN A 75 -14.04 -12.54 14.40
N LYS A 76 -12.89 -12.26 15.01
CA LYS A 76 -11.94 -11.25 14.53
C LYS A 76 -11.42 -11.65 13.14
N ASP A 77 -11.17 -10.65 12.30
CA ASP A 77 -10.47 -10.81 11.02
C ASP A 77 -9.16 -11.59 11.26
N ARG A 78 -8.98 -12.72 10.55
CA ARG A 78 -7.79 -13.58 10.66
C ARG A 78 -6.84 -13.31 9.51
N TRP A 79 -5.54 -13.32 9.80
CA TRP A 79 -4.48 -13.13 8.82
C TRP A 79 -3.79 -14.44 8.54
N TYR A 80 -3.49 -14.66 7.26
CA TYR A 80 -2.77 -15.84 6.79
C TYR A 80 -1.57 -15.40 5.96
N LYS A 81 -0.44 -16.07 6.15
CA LYS A 81 0.73 -15.98 5.28
C LYS A 81 0.61 -17.07 4.21
N PHE A 82 0.73 -16.68 2.95
CA PHE A 82 0.79 -17.54 1.78
C PHE A 82 2.21 -17.47 1.22
N ASP A 83 2.90 -18.60 1.26
CA ASP A 83 4.29 -18.76 0.88
C ASP A 83 4.41 -19.98 -0.04
N ASP A 84 4.25 -19.75 -1.35
CA ASP A 84 4.11 -20.79 -2.38
C ASP A 84 3.08 -21.88 -2.03
N GLY A 85 3.54 -23.09 -1.68
CA GLY A 85 2.70 -24.23 -1.32
C GLY A 85 2.25 -24.24 0.15
N ASP A 86 2.83 -23.37 0.97
CA ASP A 86 2.60 -23.32 2.41
C ASP A 86 1.66 -22.17 2.79
N VAL A 87 0.67 -22.50 3.63
CA VAL A 87 -0.25 -21.52 4.22
C VAL A 87 -0.20 -21.63 5.73
N THR A 88 0.11 -20.53 6.41
CA THR A 88 0.20 -20.48 7.88
C THR A 88 -0.63 -19.35 8.47
N ASP A 89 -1.14 -19.54 9.69
CA ASP A 89 -1.73 -18.46 10.47
C ASP A 89 -0.66 -17.39 10.74
N ALA A 90 -1.03 -16.13 10.52
CA ALA A 90 -0.24 -14.98 10.92
C ALA A 90 -0.94 -14.32 12.10
N SER A 91 -0.42 -14.55 13.32
CA SER A 91 -0.85 -13.76 14.47
C SER A 91 -0.47 -12.30 14.20
N VAL A 92 -1.46 -11.42 14.24
CA VAL A 92 -1.19 -10.00 14.46
C VAL A 92 -0.82 -9.89 15.93
N GLU A 93 0.43 -10.18 16.27
CA GLU A 93 0.96 -9.85 17.58
C GLU A 93 0.95 -8.32 17.68
N SER A 94 0.10 -7.78 18.54
CA SER A 94 0.09 -6.35 18.86
C SER A 94 1.42 -6.01 19.52
N THR A 95 2.39 -5.53 18.72
CA THR A 95 3.59 -4.85 19.25
C THR A 95 3.21 -3.45 19.70
#